data_AF-A0A0Q8P050-F1
#
_entry.id   AF-A0A0Q8P050-F1
#
_cell.length_a   1.000
_cell.length_b   1.000
_cell.length_c   1.000
_cell.angle_alpha   90.00
_cell.angle_beta   90.00
_cell.angle_gamma   90.00
#
_symmetry.space_group_name_H-M   'P 1'
#
loop_
_entity.id
_entity.type
_entity.pdbx_description
1 polymer ?
#
loop_
_entity_poly.entity_id
_entity_poly.type
_entity_poly.pdbx_seq_one_letter_code
_entity_poly.pdbx_strand_id
1 'polypeptide(L)'
;MQIHTGGPADAPAILALLDGAVVWLVTDRAARGTGVGAALVADALAEARRRGLSAVRVDCYAGDDRRLVAQYQRLGFTPAEAFEVTLDDGRRWPGQVLEIRL
;
A
#
# COMPACT_ATOMS: atom_id res chain seq x y z
N MET A 1 -5.07 -24.42 -3.39
CA MET A 1 -5.42 -23.08 -2.87
C MET A 1 -6.88 -23.13 -2.45
N GLN A 2 -7.16 -23.02 -1.16
CA GLN A 2 -8.52 -23.07 -0.61
C GLN A 2 -8.84 -21.65 -0.11
N ILE A 3 -9.92 -21.07 -0.61
CA ILE A 3 -10.43 -19.77 -0.15
C ILE A 3 -11.60 -20.09 0.79
N HIS A 4 -11.49 -19.66 2.04
CA HIS A 4 -12.56 -19.78 3.02
C HIS A 4 -13.33 -18.46 3.07
N THR A 5 -14.66 -18.54 3.11
CA THR A 5 -15.50 -17.36 3.35
C THR A 5 -15.38 -16.94 4.80
N GLY A 6 -14.88 -15.73 5.05
CA GLY A 6 -14.78 -15.18 6.40
C GLY A 6 -16.15 -14.99 7.05
N GLY A 7 -16.21 -15.17 8.37
CA GLY A 7 -17.40 -15.00 9.20
C GLY A 7 -17.14 -14.05 10.38
N PRO A 8 -18.13 -13.84 11.27
CA PRO A 8 -18.01 -12.88 12.38
C PRO A 8 -16.84 -13.15 13.34
N ALA A 9 -16.36 -14.40 13.42
CA ALA A 9 -15.19 -14.76 14.23
C ALA A 9 -13.88 -14.17 13.70
N ASP A 10 -13.83 -13.79 12.41
CA ASP A 10 -12.67 -13.16 11.78
C ASP A 10 -12.64 -11.64 11.98
N ALA A 11 -13.70 -11.07 12.59
CA ALA A 11 -13.81 -9.63 12.79
C ALA A 11 -12.61 -9.02 13.55
N PRO A 12 -12.03 -9.63 14.60
CA PRO A 12 -10.81 -9.10 15.22
C PRO A 12 -9.60 -9.10 14.27
N ALA A 13 -9.49 -10.08 13.38
CA ALA A 13 -8.41 -10.12 12.38
C ALA A 13 -8.63 -9.12 11.24
N ILE A 14 -9.89 -8.88 10.83
CA ILE A 14 -10.28 -7.84 9.87
C ILE A 14 -10.10 -6.45 10.46
N LEU A 15 -10.47 -6.25 11.73
CA LEU A 15 -10.23 -5.01 12.46
C LEU A 15 -8.73 -4.78 12.69
N ALA A 16 -7.95 -5.85 12.91
CA ALA A 16 -6.50 -5.77 12.99
C ALA A 16 -5.85 -5.42 11.62
N LEU A 17 -6.47 -5.82 10.51
CA LEU A 17 -6.09 -5.34 9.18
C LEU A 17 -6.38 -3.83 8.99
N LEU A 18 -7.21 -3.23 9.85
CA LEU A 18 -7.52 -1.79 9.88
C LEU A 18 -6.67 -1.00 10.91
N ASP A 19 -5.67 -1.61 11.56
CA ASP A 19 -4.92 -1.00 12.68
C ASP A 19 -4.02 0.21 12.32
N GLY A 20 -4.04 0.66 11.07
CA GLY A 20 -3.47 1.95 10.69
C GLY A 20 -3.36 2.10 9.19
N ALA A 21 -4.04 3.11 8.64
CA ALA A 21 -3.89 3.51 7.25
C ALA A 21 -3.13 4.83 7.16
N VAL A 22 -2.02 4.86 6.44
CA VAL A 22 -1.53 6.11 5.88
C VAL A 22 -2.35 6.37 4.63
N VAL A 23 -3.43 7.14 4.78
CA VAL A 23 -4.41 7.36 3.69
C VAL A 23 -3.75 8.03 2.48
N TRP A 24 -2.72 8.85 2.71
CA TRP A 24 -2.03 9.59 1.64
C TRP A 24 -0.54 9.79 1.93
N LEU A 25 0.31 9.28 1.05
CA LEU A 25 1.73 9.66 0.94
C LEU A 25 1.89 10.51 -0.32
N VAL A 26 1.77 11.83 -0.16
CA VAL A 26 1.85 12.78 -1.28
C VAL A 26 3.04 13.71 -1.08
N THR A 27 3.85 13.85 -2.12
CA THR A 27 4.93 14.82 -2.18
C THR A 27 4.68 15.79 -3.33
N ASP A 28 5.02 17.06 -3.13
CA ASP A 28 5.03 18.03 -4.22
C ASP A 28 5.94 17.58 -5.37
N ARG A 29 5.57 17.85 -6.63
CA ARG A 29 6.40 17.48 -7.79
C ARG A 29 7.77 18.16 -7.77
N ALA A 30 7.88 19.37 -7.22
CA ALA A 30 9.15 20.08 -7.03
C ALA A 30 10.08 19.37 -6.04
N ALA A 31 9.56 18.54 -5.14
CA ALA A 31 10.33 17.72 -4.22
C ALA A 31 10.79 16.38 -4.84
N ARG A 32 10.58 16.16 -6.15
CA ARG A 32 11.04 14.92 -6.81
C ARG A 32 12.56 14.77 -6.68
N GLY A 33 13.00 13.59 -6.26
CA GLY A 33 14.43 13.24 -6.17
C GLY A 33 15.13 13.76 -4.91
N THR A 34 14.45 14.49 -4.02
CA THR A 34 15.05 15.00 -2.77
C THR A 34 15.09 13.96 -1.64
N GLY A 35 14.43 12.81 -1.83
CA GLY A 35 14.34 11.74 -0.82
C GLY A 35 13.15 11.85 0.13
N VAL A 36 12.34 12.92 0.08
CA VAL A 36 11.18 13.12 0.98
C VAL A 36 10.21 11.93 0.96
N GLY A 37 9.88 11.39 -0.21
CA GLY A 37 8.99 10.23 -0.30
C GLY A 37 9.54 8.98 0.42
N ALA A 38 10.85 8.75 0.34
CA ALA A 38 11.49 7.65 1.06
C ALA A 38 11.49 7.89 2.57
N ALA A 39 11.72 9.14 3.00
CA ALA A 39 11.67 9.51 4.41
C ALA A 39 10.27 9.33 5.01
N LEU A 40 9.21 9.72 4.28
CA LEU A 40 7.83 9.51 4.72
C LEU A 40 7.47 8.02 4.83
N VAL A 41 7.92 7.19 3.88
CA VAL A 41 7.75 5.73 3.97
C VAL A 41 8.50 5.19 5.19
N ALA A 42 9.74 5.60 5.42
CA ALA A 42 10.52 5.15 6.57
C ALA A 42 9.84 5.50 7.91
N ASP A 43 9.29 6.71 8.03
CA ASP A 43 8.54 7.13 9.22
C ASP A 43 7.26 6.31 9.44
N ALA A 44 6.51 6.03 8.36
CA ALA A 44 5.34 5.15 8.43
C ALA A 44 5.69 3.73 8.89
N LEU A 45 6.79 3.15 8.38
CA LEU A 45 7.27 1.84 8.83
C LEU A 45 7.72 1.85 10.29
N ALA A 46 8.36 2.93 10.74
CA ALA A 46 8.76 3.10 12.13
C ALA A 46 7.54 3.20 13.06
N GLU A 47 6.51 3.94 12.65
CA GLU A 47 5.25 4.04 13.41
C GLU A 47 4.51 2.70 13.49
N ALA A 48 4.40 1.98 12.38
CA ALA A 48 3.77 0.67 12.36
C ALA A 48 4.50 -0.33 13.29
N ARG A 49 5.84 -0.28 13.35
CA ARG A 49 6.62 -1.04 14.34
C ARG A 49 6.33 -0.60 15.77
N ARG A 50 6.27 0.70 16.05
CA ARG A 50 5.93 1.22 17.40
C ARG A 50 4.56 0.73 17.88
N ARG A 51 3.61 0.54 16.95
CA ARG A 51 2.28 0.01 17.23
C ARG A 51 2.21 -1.52 17.33
N GLY A 52 3.32 -2.23 17.11
CA GLY A 52 3.34 -3.69 17.13
C GLY A 52 2.71 -4.36 15.91
N LEU A 53 2.59 -3.64 14.79
CA LEU A 53 2.04 -4.20 13.55
C LEU A 53 3.07 -5.10 12.87
N SER A 54 2.59 -6.16 12.23
CA SER A 54 3.44 -7.17 11.58
C SER A 54 3.68 -6.93 10.09
N ALA A 55 2.93 -6.00 9.49
CA ALA A 55 3.01 -5.66 8.08
C ALA A 55 2.45 -4.26 7.79
N VAL A 56 2.87 -3.68 6.67
CA VAL A 56 2.29 -2.46 6.08
C VAL A 56 1.92 -2.75 4.63
N ARG A 57 0.75 -2.28 4.20
CA ARG A 57 0.30 -2.37 2.81
C ARG A 57 -0.01 -0.99 2.26
N VAL A 58 0.22 -0.82 0.96
CA VAL A 58 -0.16 0.37 0.19
C VAL A 58 -0.83 -0.09 -1.09
N ASP A 59 -1.82 0.66 -1.56
CA ASP A 59 -2.22 0.63 -2.95
C ASP A 59 -1.54 1.77 -3.71
N CYS A 60 -1.26 1.55 -5.00
CA CYS A 60 -0.74 2.60 -5.86
C CYS A 60 -1.18 2.39 -7.31
N TYR A 61 -1.09 3.46 -8.10
CA TYR A 61 -1.28 3.39 -9.54
C TYR A 61 -0.27 2.44 -10.18
N ALA A 62 -0.78 1.51 -10.99
CA ALA A 62 0.00 0.46 -11.64
C ALA A 62 0.00 0.56 -13.17
N GLY A 63 -0.51 1.66 -13.73
CA GLY A 63 -0.53 1.88 -15.18
C GLY A 63 0.79 2.44 -15.72
N ASP A 64 0.77 2.76 -17.01
CA ASP A 64 1.90 3.26 -17.79
C ASP A 64 3.14 2.36 -17.68
N ASP A 65 4.28 2.94 -17.29
CA ASP A 65 5.59 2.27 -17.20
C ASP A 65 5.83 1.59 -15.85
N ARG A 66 4.81 1.51 -15.00
CA ARG A 66 4.87 0.92 -13.65
C ARG A 66 5.98 1.49 -12.75
N ARG A 67 6.48 2.71 -13.03
CA ARG A 67 7.57 3.31 -12.25
C ARG A 67 7.23 3.53 -10.79
N LEU A 68 5.96 3.76 -10.45
CA LEU A 68 5.53 3.89 -9.06
C LEU A 68 5.61 2.56 -8.30
N VAL A 69 5.21 1.45 -8.93
CA VAL A 69 5.39 0.10 -8.40
C VAL A 69 6.87 -0.19 -8.19
N ALA A 70 7.70 0.07 -9.20
CA ALA A 70 9.15 -0.14 -9.11
C ALA A 70 9.80 0.73 -8.01
N GLN A 71 9.26 1.92 -7.75
CA GLN A 71 9.72 2.78 -6.66
C GLN A 71 9.45 2.13 -5.29
N TYR A 72 8.25 1.61 -5.05
CA TYR A 72 7.94 0.91 -3.80
C TYR A 72 8.75 -0.37 -3.64
N GLN A 73 9.00 -1.12 -4.72
CA GLN A 73 9.89 -2.28 -4.70
C GLN A 73 11.31 -1.93 -4.24
N ARG A 74 11.87 -0.80 -4.73
CA ARG A 74 13.17 -0.30 -4.26
C ARG A 74 13.18 0.10 -2.78
N LEU A 75 12.02 0.45 -2.22
CA LEU A 75 11.85 0.74 -0.80
C LEU A 75 11.60 -0.52 0.05
N GLY A 76 11.64 -1.72 -0.56
CA GLY A 76 11.53 -3.00 0.13
C GLY A 76 10.14 -3.63 0.13
N PHE A 77 9.17 -3.03 -0.57
CA PHE A 77 7.84 -3.63 -0.71
C PHE A 77 7.83 -4.74 -1.77
N THR A 78 6.95 -5.71 -1.60
CA THR A 78 6.66 -6.78 -2.57
C THR A 78 5.25 -6.62 -3.12
N PRO A 79 5.02 -6.77 -4.44
CA PRO A 79 3.67 -6.78 -5.01
C PRO A 79 2.84 -7.93 -4.42
N ALA A 80 1.60 -7.63 -3.99
CA ALA A 80 0.66 -8.61 -3.45
C ALA A 80 -0.48 -8.90 -4.45
N GLU A 81 -1.31 -7.90 -4.77
CA GLU A 81 -2.49 -8.07 -5.62
C GLU A 81 -2.61 -6.92 -6.61
N ALA A 82 -2.91 -7.23 -7.88
CA ALA A 82 -3.26 -6.22 -8.88
C ALA A 82 -4.79 -6.10 -8.94
N PHE A 83 -5.29 -4.87 -9.10
CA PHE A 83 -6.72 -4.60 -9.18
C PHE A 83 -7.01 -3.53 -10.23
N GLU A 84 -8.29 -3.37 -10.56
CA GLU A 84 -8.76 -2.36 -11.52
C GLU A 84 -10.01 -1.68 -10.96
N VAL A 85 -10.04 -0.35 -10.99
CA VAL A 85 -11.19 0.45 -10.57
C VAL A 85 -11.81 1.07 -11.82
N THR A 86 -13.12 0.90 -12.00
CA THR A 86 -13.85 1.64 -13.05
C THR A 86 -14.21 3.02 -12.50
N LEU A 87 -13.73 4.07 -13.14
CA LEU A 87 -14.04 5.45 -12.80
C LEU A 87 -15.43 5.84 -13.33
N ASP A 88 -16.00 6.92 -12.80
CA ASP A 88 -17.34 7.41 -13.17
C ASP A 88 -17.48 7.70 -14.68
N ASP A 89 -16.39 8.02 -15.35
CA ASP A 89 -16.33 8.27 -16.80
C ASP A 89 -16.09 7.00 -17.65
N GLY A 90 -16.13 5.82 -17.02
CA GLY A 90 -15.94 4.53 -17.66
C GLY A 90 -14.48 4.15 -17.94
N ARG A 91 -13.51 5.02 -17.64
CA ARG A 91 -12.09 4.67 -17.72
C ARG A 91 -11.74 3.66 -16.63
N ARG A 92 -10.78 2.79 -16.95
CA ARG A 92 -10.21 1.80 -16.03
C ARG A 92 -8.93 2.35 -15.42
N TRP A 93 -8.86 2.34 -14.09
CA TRP A 93 -7.69 2.73 -13.33
C TRP A 93 -7.00 1.48 -12.77
N PRO A 94 -5.83 1.09 -13.32
CA PRO A 94 -5.08 -0.05 -12.83
C PRO A 94 -4.36 0.29 -11.51
N GLY A 95 -4.56 -0.56 -10.51
CA GLY A 95 -3.96 -0.46 -9.19
C GLY A 95 -3.11 -1.68 -8.83
N GLN A 96 -2.19 -1.50 -7.89
CA GLN A 96 -1.37 -2.55 -7.31
C GLN A 96 -1.32 -2.35 -5.80
N VAL A 97 -1.73 -3.38 -5.07
CA VAL A 97 -1.39 -3.55 -3.65
C VAL A 97 0.04 -4.05 -3.55
N LEU A 98 0.86 -3.38 -2.74
CA LEU A 98 2.17 -3.85 -2.30
C LEU A 98 2.20 -3.97 -0.78
N GLU A 99 3.03 -4.88 -0.27
CA GLU A 99 3.19 -5.12 1.15
C GLU A 99 4.65 -5.19 1.57
N ILE A 100 4.92 -4.89 2.84
CA ILE A 100 6.20 -5.16 3.49
C ILE A 100 5.92 -5.72 4.88
N ARG A 101 6.66 -6.77 5.26
CA ARG A 101 6.64 -7.33 6.62
C ARG A 101 7.64 -6.61 7.51
N LEU A 102 7.26 -6.34 8.76
CA LEU A 102 8.00 -5.47 9.68
C LEU A 102 8.92 -6.19 10.65
#